data_AF-A0A0F9J198-F1
#
_entry.id   AF-A0A0F9J198-F1
#
_cell.length_a   1.000
_cell.length_b   1.000
_cell.length_c   1.000
_cell.angle_alpha   90.00
_cell.angle_beta   90.00
_cell.angle_gamma   90.00
#
_symmetry.space_group_name_H-M   'P 1'
#
loop_
_entity.id
_entity.type
_entity.pdbx_description
1 polymer ?
#
loop_
_entity_poly.entity_id
_entity_poly.type
_entity_poly.pdbx_seq_one_letter_code
_entity_poly.pdbx_strand_id
1 'polypeptide(L)' 'MSESVRTIVKCQDPGDYTGDVIVELPPDVLAGMDVGLGDSLRSN' A
#
# COMPACT_ATOMS: atom_id res chain seq x y z
N MET A 1 2.10 2.96 21.52
CA MET A 1 1.73 4.06 20.60
C MET A 1 2.01 3.55 19.21
N SER A 2 1.00 3.27 18.40
CA SER A 2 1.21 2.85 17.02
C SER A 2 1.32 4.12 16.19
N GLU A 3 2.54 4.50 15.84
CA GLU A 3 2.78 5.61 14.92
C GLU A 3 2.09 5.31 13.58
N SER A 4 1.30 6.27 13.09
CA SER A 4 0.66 6.13 11.79
C SER A 4 1.67 6.49 10.70
N VAL A 5 2.16 5.51 9.96
CA VAL A 5 3.01 5.76 8.79
C VAL A 5 2.16 6.43 7.71
N ARG A 6 2.45 7.71 7.42
CA ARG A 6 1.78 8.49 6.39
C ARG A 6 2.80 8.86 5.33
N THR A 7 2.50 8.55 4.07
CA THR A 7 3.38 8.86 2.95
C THR A 7 2.56 9.20 1.70
N ILE A 8 3.21 9.84 0.73
CA ILE A 8 2.66 10.05 -0.60
C ILE A 8 3.16 8.90 -1.48
N VAL A 9 2.23 8.26 -2.16
CA VAL A 9 2.47 7.10 -3.02
C VAL A 9 2.03 7.41 -4.43
N LYS A 10 2.57 6.67 -5.39
CA LYS A 10 2.11 6.73 -6.76
C LYS A 10 0.97 5.73 -6.94
N CYS A 11 -0.15 6.23 -7.44
CA CYS A 11 -1.30 5.42 -7.82
C CYS A 11 -1.33 5.28 -9.34
N GLN A 12 -1.61 4.08 -9.83
CA GLN A 12 -1.71 3.76 -11.24
C GLN A 12 -3.04 3.06 -11.53
N ASP A 13 -3.67 3.44 -12.64
CA ASP A 13 -4.82 2.72 -13.17
C ASP A 13 -4.34 1.43 -13.85
N PRO A 14 -4.82 0.24 -13.45
CA PRO A 14 -4.45 -1.02 -14.07
C PRO A 14 -4.96 -1.16 -15.51
N GLY A 15 -5.93 -0.35 -15.93
CA GLY A 15 -6.48 -0.37 -17.28
C GLY A 15 -7.35 -1.58 -17.59
N ASP A 16 -7.78 -2.32 -16.56
CA ASP A 16 -8.57 -3.54 -16.68
C ASP A 16 -10.09 -3.31 -16.50
N TYR A 17 -10.50 -2.05 -16.31
CA TYR A 17 -11.88 -1.62 -16.08
C TYR A 17 -12.55 -2.23 -14.84
N THR A 18 -11.79 -2.81 -13.92
CA THR A 18 -12.39 -3.35 -12.68
C THR A 18 -12.61 -2.27 -11.62
N GLY A 19 -11.99 -1.09 -11.81
CA GLY A 19 -12.12 0.07 -10.94
C GLY A 19 -11.21 0.02 -9.72
N ASP A 20 -10.28 -0.94 -9.69
CA ASP A 20 -9.19 -1.01 -8.73
C ASP A 20 -8.04 -0.07 -9.12
N VAL A 21 -7.08 0.09 -8.20
CA VAL A 21 -5.93 0.98 -8.35
C VAL A 21 -4.69 0.27 -7.84
N ILE A 22 -3.63 0.29 -8.63
CA ILE A 22 -2.32 -0.19 -8.20
C ILE A 22 -1.66 0.92 -7.40
N VAL A 23 -1.30 0.61 -6.15
CA VAL A 23 -0.58 1.52 -5.26
C VAL A 23 0.86 1.03 -5.10
N GLU A 24 1.82 1.82 -5.59
CA GLU A 24 3.24 1.51 -5.40
C GLU A 24 3.70 1.97 -4.02
N LEU A 25 3.97 1.01 -3.13
CA LEU A 25 4.47 1.26 -1.78
C LEU A 25 6.01 1.18 -1.76
N PRO A 26 6.71 2.23 -1.31
CA PRO A 26 8.14 2.18 -1.10
C PRO A 26 8.54 1.10 -0.07
N PRO A 27 9.74 0.50 -0.18
CA PRO A 27 10.20 -0.52 0.75
C PRO A 27 10.22 -0.05 2.22
N ASP A 28 10.57 1.21 2.46
CA ASP A 28 10.62 1.80 3.80
C ASP A 28 9.23 1.87 4.46
N VAL A 29 8.18 2.05 3.65
CA VAL A 29 6.79 2.09 4.13
C VAL A 29 6.32 0.68 4.48
N LEU A 30 6.64 -0.32 3.64
CA LEU A 30 6.38 -1.72 3.93
C LEU A 30 7.07 -2.17 5.22
N ALA A 31 8.33 -1.78 5.40
CA ALA A 31 9.10 -2.05 6.62
C ALA A 31 8.49 -1.36 7.86
N GLY A 32 8.05 -0.11 7.73
CA GLY A 32 7.39 0.63 8.82
C GLY A 32 6.01 0.08 9.20
N MET A 33 5.37 -0.65 8.29
CA MET A 33 4.09 -1.32 8.53
C MET A 33 4.26 -2.79 8.99
N ASP A 34 5.49 -3.32 8.99
CA ASP A 34 5.80 -4.73 9.23
C ASP A 34 5.05 -5.68 8.25
N VAL A 35 4.97 -5.29 6.98
CA VAL A 35 4.23 -6.01 5.92
C VAL A 35 5.18 -6.51 4.83
N GLY A 36 5.03 -7.78 4.44
CA GLY A 36 5.78 -8.43 3.36
C GLY A 36 4.97 -8.59 2.06
N LEU A 37 5.65 -9.06 1.00
CA LEU A 37 4.98 -9.42 -0.25
C LEU A 37 4.06 -10.62 -0.04
N GLY A 38 2.80 -10.48 -0.46
CA GLY A 38 1.77 -11.52 -0.32
C GLY A 38 0.88 -11.34 0.92
N ASP A 39 1.21 -10.42 1.82
CA ASP A 39 0.35 -10.08 2.95
C ASP A 39 -0.90 -9.31 2.51
N SER A 40 -2.01 -9.56 3.21
CA SER A 40 -3.27 -8.89 2.95
C SER A 40 -3.41 -7.63 3.80
N LEU A 41 -3.46 -6.47 3.15
CA LEU A 41 -3.80 -5.21 3.80
C LEU A 41 -5.32 -5.11 3.97
N ARG A 42 -5.79 -4.99 5.21
CA ARG A 42 -7.21 -4.78 5.52
C ARG A 42 -7.39 -3.47 6.28
N SER A 43 -8.40 -2.70 5.88
CA SER A 43 -8.91 -1.61 6.70
C SER A 43 -9.72 -2.20 7.85
N ASN A 44 -9.40 -1.83 9.09
CA ASN A 44 -10.18 -2.20 10.28
C ASN A 44 -11.46 -1.37 10.39
#